data_AF-U9UZ40-F1
#
_entry.id   AF-U9UZ40-F1
#
_cell.length_a   1.000
_cell.length_b   1.000
_cell.length_c   1.000
_cell.angle_alpha   90.00
_cell.angle_beta   90.00
_cell.angle_gamma   90.00
#
_symmetry.space_group_name_H-M   'P 1'
#
loop_
_entity.id
_entity.type
_entity.pdbx_description
1 polymer ?
#
loop_
_entity_poly.entity_id
_entity_poly.type
_entity_poly.pdbx_seq_one_letter_code
_entity_poly.pdbx_strand_id
1 'polypeptide(L)'
;MVASFLIPDCLETIFSNLLVKNPNNYIYISTRDIHSCALVSRHWCLFSIPFLYAYPFHHLAFSKSNWNYHYEGNSSYYKLIRTLLSCIPKSEIEQIRISNSFNIRKLLYYIPFLNKNSSPSYSSATFNYIAFIRGIIFDKILLNINLKKVTGNYQKIWLPPYIINDLEDHQFSKVSIPIMKYFVEYLCKHCNNLTTLDFPFAISNDNLSDNIINLLTFSDDNGINNLTNLKELSCIYNEDISRKKGKLPKDLYFALSDSICNLNLLCNERIGSSREANSLSKFISSQKNLKHVKLSENKMISYYSDAICGYYNIVFNSLSTQSESLQVLDFGYLTFHKISREALNSLCLLKNIKVLKLRNCTIDNYLNAWAENLKLEVFEFYDYNISYTLKTFLIQLIRSSSNTLTKLILKYVEDIDDQIVQQVPLYLHSIIHLEIPKVCPDLLTNIFESCTELIYLSATLSDDKPWENCRNL
;
A
#
# COMPACT_ATOMS: atom_id res chain seq x y z
N MET A 1 26.98 7.96 37.50
CA MET A 1 26.85 7.01 36.37
C MET A 1 25.65 7.45 35.53
N VAL A 2 25.72 8.62 34.87
CA VAL A 2 25.97 8.82 33.43
C VAL A 2 25.74 7.60 32.53
N ALA A 3 24.48 7.21 32.39
CA ALA A 3 23.94 6.58 31.19
C ALA A 3 22.65 7.33 30.76
N SER A 4 22.64 8.64 30.98
CA SER A 4 21.48 9.51 30.78
C SER A 4 21.73 10.38 29.57
N PHE A 5 20.75 10.37 28.65
CA PHE A 5 20.58 11.27 27.51
C PHE A 5 21.27 10.83 26.21
N LEU A 6 20.65 9.89 25.51
CA LEU A 6 20.54 10.08 24.06
C LEU A 6 19.57 11.23 23.83
N ILE A 7 20.01 12.26 23.11
CA ILE A 7 19.21 13.43 22.75
C ILE A 7 18.00 12.93 21.94
N PRO A 8 16.77 13.43 22.19
CA PRO A 8 15.57 13.02 21.46
C PRO A 8 15.76 12.96 19.94
N ASP A 9 16.48 13.95 19.39
CA ASP A 9 16.83 14.04 17.96
C ASP A 9 17.70 12.86 17.48
N CYS A 10 18.61 12.34 18.33
CA CYS A 10 19.39 11.15 18.02
C CYS A 10 18.52 9.88 18.03
N LEU A 11 17.55 9.77 18.94
CA LEU A 11 16.62 8.63 18.98
C LEU A 11 15.67 8.66 17.79
N GLU A 12 15.14 9.83 17.43
CA GLU A 12 14.34 10.04 16.22
C GLU A 12 15.15 9.67 14.96
N THR A 13 16.43 10.04 14.91
CA THR A 13 17.35 9.63 13.83
C THR A 13 17.60 8.11 13.81
N ILE A 14 17.74 7.45 14.97
CA ILE A 14 17.95 5.99 15.05
C ILE A 14 16.68 5.23 14.62
N PHE A 15 15.50 5.67 15.08
CA PHE A 15 14.24 5.01 14.71
C PHE A 15 13.79 5.32 13.29
N SER A 16 14.06 6.53 12.76
CA SER A 16 13.82 6.84 11.33
C SER A 16 14.68 5.99 10.39
N ASN A 17 15.89 5.58 10.81
CA ASN A 17 16.71 4.62 10.07
C ASN A 17 16.15 3.19 10.08
N LEU A 18 15.36 2.80 11.10
CA LEU A 18 14.60 1.54 11.13
C LEU A 18 13.33 1.60 10.26
N LEU A 19 12.92 2.80 9.83
CA LEU A 19 11.76 3.07 8.97
C LEU A 19 12.13 3.20 7.48
N VAL A 20 13.40 3.00 7.10
CA VAL A 20 13.82 3.07 5.69
C VAL A 20 13.12 1.97 4.89
N LYS A 21 12.10 2.37 4.12
CA LYS A 21 11.46 1.54 3.09
C LYS A 21 12.57 1.05 2.16
N ASN A 22 12.84 -0.25 2.16
CA ASN A 22 13.71 -0.84 1.16
C ASN A 22 13.01 -0.70 -0.21
N PRO A 23 13.58 0.05 -1.18
CA PRO A 23 12.87 0.39 -2.42
C PRO A 23 12.59 -0.83 -3.32
N ASN A 24 13.24 -1.97 -3.06
CA ASN A 24 13.24 -3.13 -3.96
C ASN A 24 12.62 -4.41 -3.40
N ASN A 25 12.12 -4.42 -2.16
CA ASN A 25 11.35 -5.55 -1.63
C ASN A 25 10.56 -5.12 -0.39
N TYR A 26 9.27 -5.46 -0.33
CA TYR A 26 8.42 -5.33 0.87
C TYR A 26 8.80 -6.37 1.95
N ILE A 27 10.10 -6.61 2.15
CA ILE A 27 10.61 -7.45 3.24
C ILE A 27 10.86 -6.50 4.41
N TYR A 28 9.93 -6.53 5.37
CA TYR A 28 10.03 -5.74 6.59
C TYR A 28 11.03 -6.40 7.56
N ILE A 29 11.81 -5.55 8.23
CA ILE A 29 12.70 -5.96 9.31
C ILE A 29 11.87 -6.69 10.38
N SER A 30 12.35 -7.85 10.80
CA SER A 30 11.78 -8.66 11.87
C SER A 30 11.60 -7.81 13.13
N THR A 31 10.38 -7.76 13.67
CA THR A 31 10.08 -7.10 14.95
C THR A 31 10.69 -7.83 16.17
N ARG A 32 11.45 -8.93 15.96
CA ARG A 32 12.15 -9.64 17.05
C ARG A 32 13.08 -8.71 17.84
N ASP A 33 13.64 -7.68 17.22
CA ASP A 33 14.59 -6.79 17.90
C ASP A 33 13.91 -5.63 18.67
N ILE A 34 12.60 -5.41 18.45
CA ILE A 34 11.83 -4.32 19.11
C ILE A 34 11.45 -4.68 20.56
N HIS A 35 11.31 -5.97 20.86
CA HIS A 35 10.98 -6.45 22.21
C HIS A 35 12.05 -6.09 23.25
N SER A 36 13.29 -5.86 22.82
CA SER A 36 14.46 -5.59 23.67
C SER A 36 14.48 -4.18 24.27
N CYS A 37 13.65 -3.26 23.77
CA CYS A 37 13.74 -1.84 24.13
C CYS A 37 12.67 -1.37 25.12
N ALA A 38 11.70 -2.21 25.49
CA ALA A 38 10.55 -1.79 26.33
C ALA A 38 10.80 -1.83 27.84
N LEU A 39 12.07 -1.81 28.28
CA LEU A 39 12.44 -1.67 29.69
C LEU A 39 13.55 -0.63 29.77
N VAL A 40 13.22 0.65 30.02
CA VAL A 40 13.57 1.45 31.22
C VAL A 40 13.03 2.89 31.03
N SER A 41 12.61 3.55 32.13
CA SER A 41 12.28 4.98 32.26
C SER A 41 10.98 5.51 31.62
N ARG A 42 10.17 6.21 32.44
CA ARG A 42 8.95 6.96 32.04
C ARG A 42 9.21 7.99 30.95
N HIS A 43 10.40 8.58 30.92
CA HIS A 43 10.80 9.54 29.91
C HIS A 43 11.07 8.84 28.57
N TRP A 44 11.68 7.65 28.60
CA TRP A 44 11.90 6.84 27.41
C TRP A 44 10.56 6.43 26.79
N CYS A 45 9.61 5.93 27.57
CA CYS A 45 8.25 5.61 27.10
C CYS A 45 7.53 6.81 26.47
N LEU A 46 7.67 8.01 27.05
CA LEU A 46 7.05 9.24 26.53
C LEU A 46 7.52 9.59 25.11
N PHE A 47 8.79 9.33 24.79
CA PHE A 47 9.36 9.62 23.47
C PHE A 47 9.33 8.42 22.52
N SER A 48 9.66 7.21 22.98
CA SER A 48 9.79 6.03 22.12
C SER A 48 8.45 5.38 21.78
N ILE A 49 7.41 5.44 22.63
CA ILE A 49 6.12 4.81 22.32
C ILE A 49 5.45 5.43 21.09
N PRO A 50 5.39 6.77 20.91
CA PRO A 50 4.89 7.36 19.68
C PRO A 50 5.61 6.88 18.41
N PHE A 51 6.93 6.65 18.46
CA PHE A 51 7.70 6.16 17.30
C PHE A 51 7.58 4.64 17.10
N LEU A 52 7.69 3.85 18.18
CA LEU A 52 7.57 2.39 18.16
C LEU A 52 6.16 1.91 17.78
N TYR A 53 5.14 2.74 18.03
CA TYR A 53 3.73 2.41 17.82
C TYR A 53 2.98 3.42 16.93
N ALA A 54 3.64 4.36 16.24
CA ALA A 54 3.01 5.15 15.17
C ALA A 54 2.42 4.24 14.07
N TYR A 55 2.98 3.04 13.94
CA TYR A 55 2.75 2.12 12.84
C TYR A 55 2.46 0.68 13.32
N PRO A 56 1.55 0.46 14.28
CA PRO A 56 1.38 -0.88 14.86
C PRO A 56 0.91 -1.88 13.80
N PHE A 57 0.18 -1.40 12.79
CA PHE A 57 -0.30 -2.21 11.67
C PHE A 57 0.55 -2.09 10.39
N HIS A 58 1.51 -1.17 10.30
CA HIS A 58 2.26 -0.91 9.06
C HIS A 58 3.43 -1.89 8.84
N HIS A 59 4.04 -2.37 9.93
CA HIS A 59 5.13 -3.35 9.91
C HIS A 59 4.65 -4.80 9.76
N LEU A 60 3.33 -5.00 9.81
CA LEU A 60 2.65 -6.27 9.56
C LEU A 60 1.95 -6.22 8.20
N ALA A 61 2.56 -5.54 7.23
CA ALA A 61 2.09 -5.64 5.87
C ALA A 61 2.32 -7.08 5.40
N PHE A 62 1.21 -7.68 4.96
CA PHE A 62 1.20 -8.84 4.10
C PHE A 62 2.27 -8.64 3.03
N SER A 63 3.17 -9.62 2.88
CA SER A 63 3.99 -9.70 1.68
C SER A 63 3.04 -9.58 0.50
N LYS A 64 3.12 -8.47 -0.25
CA LYS A 64 2.48 -8.32 -1.57
C LYS A 64 3.18 -9.25 -2.59
N SER A 65 3.49 -10.49 -2.20
CA SER A 65 3.74 -11.59 -3.10
C SER A 65 2.38 -12.16 -3.45
N ASN A 66 1.86 -11.67 -4.57
CA ASN A 66 1.22 -12.49 -5.59
C ASN A 66 0.90 -13.93 -5.14
N TRP A 67 -0.40 -14.23 -5.06
CA TRP A 67 -0.90 -15.60 -5.20
C TRP A 67 -0.38 -16.56 -4.14
N ASN A 68 -0.92 -16.52 -2.93
CA ASN A 68 -1.20 -17.76 -2.20
C ASN A 68 -2.28 -17.57 -1.13
N TYR A 69 -3.40 -18.25 -1.34
CA TYR A 69 -4.54 -18.39 -0.45
C TYR A 69 -4.24 -19.31 0.75
N HIS A 70 -2.99 -19.37 1.20
CA HIS A 70 -2.61 -20.13 2.39
C HIS A 70 -2.55 -19.17 3.57
N TYR A 71 -3.54 -19.32 4.44
CA TYR A 71 -3.72 -18.64 5.74
C TYR A 71 -2.59 -18.97 6.74
N GLU A 72 -1.38 -19.29 6.28
CA GLU A 72 -0.30 -19.70 7.17
C GLU A 72 0.38 -18.47 7.77
N GLY A 73 -0.11 -18.11 8.95
CA GLY A 73 0.80 -18.01 10.08
C GLY A 73 1.49 -16.68 10.33
N ASN A 74 0.81 -15.53 10.20
CA ASN A 74 1.36 -14.29 10.75
C ASN A 74 0.99 -14.13 12.23
N SER A 75 1.63 -14.95 13.09
CA SER A 75 1.38 -14.98 14.55
C SER A 75 1.52 -13.60 15.23
N SER A 76 2.29 -12.70 14.64
CA SER A 76 2.54 -11.34 15.15
C SER A 76 1.32 -10.42 15.05
N TYR A 77 0.47 -10.54 14.02
CA TYR A 77 -0.74 -9.71 13.88
C TYR A 77 -1.78 -10.04 14.95
N TYR A 78 -1.88 -11.32 15.31
CA TYR A 78 -2.77 -11.80 16.36
C TYR A 78 -2.34 -11.38 17.76
N LYS A 79 -1.03 -11.32 18.03
CA LYS A 79 -0.49 -10.79 19.29
C LYS A 79 -0.83 -9.32 19.46
N LEU A 80 -0.76 -8.52 18.39
CA LEU A 80 -1.14 -7.11 18.42
C LEU A 80 -2.63 -6.93 18.68
N ILE A 81 -3.50 -7.62 17.93
CA ILE A 81 -4.96 -7.59 18.17
C ILE A 81 -5.27 -7.95 19.62
N ARG A 82 -4.68 -9.03 20.13
CA ARG A 82 -4.88 -9.47 21.52
C ARG A 82 -4.41 -8.43 22.54
N THR A 83 -3.29 -7.77 22.28
CA THR A 83 -2.76 -6.71 23.14
C THR A 83 -3.73 -5.53 23.17
N LEU A 84 -4.21 -5.07 22.01
CA LEU A 84 -5.15 -3.95 21.91
C LEU A 84 -6.52 -4.29 22.53
N LEU A 85 -7.01 -5.52 22.34
CA LEU A 85 -8.22 -5.99 23.04
C LEU A 85 -8.04 -6.01 24.56
N SER A 86 -6.84 -6.32 25.06
CA SER A 86 -6.53 -6.27 26.50
C SER A 86 -6.48 -4.83 27.04
N CYS A 87 -6.36 -3.83 26.16
CA CYS A 87 -6.44 -2.42 26.53
C CYS A 87 -7.89 -1.93 26.65
N ILE A 88 -8.89 -2.66 26.14
CA ILE A 88 -10.31 -2.35 26.33
C ILE A 88 -10.69 -2.76 27.77
N PRO A 89 -11.37 -1.89 28.55
CA PRO A 89 -11.78 -2.22 29.90
C PRO A 89 -12.55 -3.55 29.98
N LYS A 90 -12.15 -4.43 30.91
CA LYS A 90 -12.76 -5.76 31.10
C LYS A 90 -14.28 -5.68 31.26
N SER A 91 -14.78 -4.67 31.98
CA SER A 91 -16.21 -4.43 32.16
C SER A 91 -16.97 -4.18 30.86
N GLU A 92 -16.36 -3.52 29.87
CA GLU A 92 -16.98 -3.29 28.56
C GLU A 92 -17.10 -4.60 27.77
N ILE A 93 -16.05 -5.41 27.81
CA ILE A 93 -16.03 -6.74 27.18
C ILE A 93 -17.05 -7.69 27.83
N GLU A 94 -17.17 -7.66 29.15
CA GLU A 94 -18.14 -8.48 29.90
C GLU A 94 -19.59 -8.05 29.63
N GLN A 95 -19.86 -6.75 29.46
CA GLN A 95 -21.19 -6.26 29.07
C GLN A 95 -21.61 -6.75 27.68
N ILE A 96 -20.66 -6.83 26.72
CA ILE A 96 -20.90 -7.43 25.40
C ILE A 96 -21.23 -8.92 25.52
N ARG A 97 -20.60 -9.65 26.46
CA ARG A 97 -20.87 -11.07 26.73
C ARG A 97 -22.28 -11.31 27.32
N ILE A 98 -22.75 -10.44 28.21
CA ILE A 98 -24.04 -10.59 28.92
C ILE A 98 -25.23 -10.22 28.02
N SER A 99 -25.03 -9.33 27.05
CA SER A 99 -26.09 -8.89 26.16
C SER A 99 -26.23 -9.84 24.96
N ASN A 100 -27.25 -10.70 24.99
CA ASN A 100 -27.67 -11.49 23.82
C ASN A 100 -27.68 -10.60 22.57
N SER A 101 -27.07 -11.09 21.50
CA SER A 101 -26.54 -10.41 20.30
C SER A 101 -27.44 -9.42 19.53
N PHE A 102 -28.66 -9.16 19.98
CA PHE A 102 -29.63 -8.31 19.29
C PHE A 102 -29.63 -6.83 19.73
N ASN A 103 -29.01 -6.46 20.85
CA ASN A 103 -29.09 -5.10 21.42
C ASN A 103 -27.74 -4.35 21.58
N ILE A 104 -26.69 -4.78 20.87
CA ILE A 104 -25.36 -4.16 20.95
C ILE A 104 -25.40 -2.66 20.58
N ARG A 105 -26.19 -2.26 19.57
CA ARG A 105 -26.34 -0.84 19.18
C ARG A 105 -26.95 0.05 20.27
N LYS A 106 -27.83 -0.50 21.12
CA LYS A 106 -28.49 0.26 22.19
C LYS A 106 -27.57 0.43 23.40
N LEU A 107 -26.67 -0.53 23.63
CA LEU A 107 -25.68 -0.53 24.72
C LEU A 107 -24.42 0.29 24.41
N LEU A 108 -23.99 0.33 23.14
CA LEU A 108 -22.92 1.24 22.69
C LEU A 108 -23.21 2.71 23.03
N TYR A 109 -24.48 3.08 23.13
CA TYR A 109 -24.92 4.42 23.53
C TYR A 109 -24.74 4.71 25.04
N TYR A 110 -24.68 3.67 25.88
CA TYR A 110 -24.58 3.77 27.35
C TYR A 110 -23.16 3.56 27.88
N ILE A 111 -22.16 3.33 27.03
CA ILE A 111 -20.76 3.26 27.45
C ILE A 111 -20.33 4.68 27.88
N PRO A 112 -19.92 4.90 29.15
CA PRO A 112 -19.71 6.24 29.71
C PRO A 112 -18.75 7.12 28.90
N PHE A 113 -17.73 6.52 28.27
CA PHE A 113 -16.74 7.23 27.48
C PHE A 113 -17.26 7.80 26.14
N LEU A 114 -18.46 7.38 25.70
CA LEU A 114 -19.07 7.84 24.45
C LEU A 114 -20.08 8.97 24.63
N ASN A 115 -20.44 9.30 25.87
CA ASN A 115 -21.35 10.39 26.17
C ASN A 115 -20.55 11.61 26.63
N LYS A 116 -20.40 12.62 25.75
CA LYS A 116 -19.78 13.92 26.06
C LYS A 116 -20.40 14.63 27.29
N ASN A 117 -21.55 14.14 27.79
CA ASN A 117 -22.32 14.71 28.88
C ASN A 117 -22.20 13.95 30.21
N SER A 118 -21.36 12.93 30.33
CA SER A 118 -21.09 12.31 31.64
C SER A 118 -19.91 13.00 32.33
N SER A 119 -20.15 13.41 33.58
CA SER A 119 -19.23 14.16 34.42
C SER A 119 -17.89 13.42 34.61
N PRO A 120 -16.76 14.16 34.77
CA PRO A 120 -15.42 13.60 34.83
C PRO A 120 -15.17 13.02 36.23
N SER A 121 -15.76 11.87 36.53
CA SER A 121 -15.39 11.08 37.70
C SER A 121 -14.98 9.70 37.21
N TYR A 122 -13.73 9.33 37.51
CA TYR A 122 -12.93 8.24 36.93
C TYR A 122 -12.25 8.56 35.59
N SER A 123 -11.35 9.56 35.64
CA SER A 123 -10.17 9.57 34.77
C SER A 123 -9.36 8.29 35.00
N SER A 124 -9.62 7.24 34.22
CA SER A 124 -8.70 6.10 34.20
C SER A 124 -7.37 6.64 33.67
N ALA A 125 -6.32 6.58 34.48
CA ALA A 125 -4.96 7.05 34.17
C ALA A 125 -4.25 6.13 33.14
N THR A 126 -4.99 5.68 32.13
CA THR A 126 -4.57 4.70 31.14
C THR A 126 -4.37 5.44 29.83
N PHE A 127 -3.15 5.42 29.32
CA PHE A 127 -2.79 5.99 28.03
C PHE A 127 -3.72 5.44 26.93
N ASN A 128 -4.37 6.32 26.16
CA ASN A 128 -5.26 5.90 25.07
C ASN A 128 -4.44 5.54 23.82
N TYR A 129 -3.96 4.29 23.77
CA TYR A 129 -3.13 3.78 22.67
C TYR A 129 -3.79 3.93 21.29
N ILE A 130 -5.13 3.84 21.20
CA ILE A 130 -5.85 3.92 19.93
C ILE A 130 -5.77 5.32 19.31
N ALA A 131 -5.78 6.37 20.13
CA ALA A 131 -5.67 7.76 19.64
C ALA A 131 -4.29 8.10 19.03
N PHE A 132 -3.26 7.29 19.30
CA PHE A 132 -1.91 7.46 18.75
C PHE A 132 -1.69 6.71 17.44
N ILE A 133 -2.60 5.83 17.03
CA ILE A 133 -2.49 5.07 15.79
C ILE A 133 -2.57 6.03 14.61
N ARG A 134 -1.55 6.04 13.76
CA ARG A 134 -1.47 6.87 12.54
C ARG A 134 -1.73 6.08 11.26
N GLY A 135 -1.59 4.75 11.31
CA GLY A 135 -1.86 3.88 10.16
C GLY A 135 -2.74 2.69 10.52
N ILE A 136 -3.80 2.46 9.74
CA ILE A 136 -4.60 1.23 9.84
C ILE A 136 -4.44 0.42 8.56
N ILE A 137 -4.01 -0.83 8.73
CA ILE A 137 -4.08 -1.86 7.69
C ILE A 137 -5.12 -2.88 8.15
N PHE A 138 -6.26 -2.90 7.46
CA PHE A 138 -7.28 -3.90 7.76
C PHE A 138 -6.75 -5.27 7.31
N ASP A 139 -6.87 -6.28 8.15
CA ASP A 139 -6.64 -7.66 7.71
C ASP A 139 -7.97 -8.25 7.20
N LYS A 140 -7.90 -9.06 6.15
CA LYS A 140 -9.07 -9.71 5.53
C LYS A 140 -9.90 -10.45 6.56
N ILE A 141 -9.24 -11.02 7.56
CA ILE A 141 -9.85 -11.78 8.62
C ILE A 141 -10.68 -10.88 9.56
N LEU A 142 -10.25 -9.64 9.83
CA LEU A 142 -11.00 -8.68 10.66
C LEU A 142 -12.32 -8.26 10.01
N LEU A 143 -12.35 -8.12 8.68
CA LEU A 143 -13.58 -7.76 7.97
C LEU A 143 -14.43 -8.99 7.59
N ASN A 144 -13.85 -10.19 7.56
CA ASN A 144 -14.55 -11.44 7.26
C ASN A 144 -14.77 -12.36 8.48
N ILE A 145 -14.86 -11.80 9.68
CA ILE A 145 -15.03 -12.52 10.96
C ILE A 145 -16.23 -13.49 11.00
N ASN A 146 -17.23 -13.32 10.12
CA ASN A 146 -18.41 -14.20 10.06
C ASN A 146 -18.17 -15.48 9.24
N LEU A 147 -17.02 -15.64 8.57
CA LEU A 147 -16.72 -16.85 7.78
C LEU A 147 -16.36 -18.04 8.68
N LYS A 148 -16.99 -19.20 8.43
CA LYS A 148 -16.77 -20.46 9.20
C LYS A 148 -15.30 -20.87 9.35
N LYS A 149 -14.45 -20.55 8.35
CA LYS A 149 -13.00 -20.84 8.39
C LYS A 149 -12.24 -19.95 9.37
N VAL A 150 -12.72 -18.73 9.63
CA VAL A 150 -12.12 -17.78 10.59
C VAL A 150 -12.48 -18.15 12.03
N THR A 151 -13.70 -18.64 12.23
CA THR A 151 -14.26 -18.96 13.56
C THR A 151 -13.63 -20.17 14.26
N GLY A 152 -12.98 -21.08 13.52
CA GLY A 152 -12.42 -22.32 14.10
C GLY A 152 -11.00 -22.19 14.65
N ASN A 153 -10.10 -21.51 13.93
CA ASN A 153 -8.65 -21.61 14.19
C ASN A 153 -8.01 -20.35 14.80
N TYR A 154 -8.55 -19.15 14.53
CA TYR A 154 -7.82 -17.90 14.82
C TYR A 154 -8.39 -17.09 15.98
N GLN A 155 -9.71 -17.11 16.15
CA GLN A 155 -10.37 -16.30 17.17
C GLN A 155 -9.92 -16.64 18.61
N LYS A 156 -9.55 -17.91 18.89
CA LYS A 156 -8.97 -18.35 20.18
C LYS A 156 -7.63 -17.70 20.49
N ILE A 157 -6.88 -17.29 19.47
CA ILE A 157 -5.56 -16.68 19.63
C ILE A 157 -5.68 -15.17 19.91
N TRP A 158 -6.75 -14.52 19.43
CA TRP A 158 -6.95 -13.07 19.54
C TRP A 158 -7.51 -12.63 20.87
N LEU A 159 -8.38 -13.44 21.47
CA LEU A 159 -9.01 -13.04 22.71
C LEU A 159 -8.03 -13.18 23.88
N PRO A 160 -8.06 -12.26 24.85
CA PRO A 160 -7.36 -12.43 26.12
C PRO A 160 -7.78 -13.72 26.85
N PRO A 161 -6.89 -14.39 27.60
CA PRO A 161 -7.18 -15.65 28.28
C PRO A 161 -8.38 -15.59 29.23
N TYR A 162 -8.61 -14.45 29.87
CA TYR A 162 -9.74 -14.26 30.79
C TYR A 162 -11.11 -14.33 30.09
N ILE A 163 -11.16 -14.20 28.76
CA ILE A 163 -12.39 -14.39 27.97
C ILE A 163 -12.57 -15.86 27.58
N ILE A 164 -11.45 -16.56 27.34
CA ILE A 164 -11.42 -17.92 26.79
C ILE A 164 -11.75 -18.97 27.85
N ASN A 165 -11.25 -18.78 29.08
CA ASN A 165 -11.29 -19.79 30.13
C ASN A 165 -12.71 -20.20 30.59
N ASP A 166 -13.75 -19.42 30.23
CA ASP A 166 -15.14 -19.65 30.65
C ASP A 166 -16.07 -20.13 29.50
N LEU A 167 -15.53 -20.41 28.30
CA LEU A 167 -16.36 -20.64 27.10
C LEU A 167 -16.22 -22.06 26.56
N GLU A 168 -17.35 -22.72 26.31
CA GLU A 168 -17.40 -23.91 25.48
C GLU A 168 -17.20 -23.57 23.99
N ASP A 169 -16.60 -24.48 23.23
CA ASP A 169 -16.26 -24.28 21.81
C ASP A 169 -17.45 -23.84 20.94
N HIS A 170 -18.65 -24.35 21.24
CA HIS A 170 -19.87 -24.02 20.51
C HIS A 170 -20.41 -22.59 20.82
N GLN A 171 -20.01 -22.00 21.94
CA GLN A 171 -20.37 -20.64 22.37
C GLN A 171 -19.35 -19.61 21.90
N PHE A 172 -18.13 -20.05 21.60
CA PHE A 172 -17.00 -19.20 21.30
C PHE A 172 -17.27 -18.20 20.17
N SER A 173 -17.81 -18.68 19.04
CA SER A 173 -18.16 -17.81 17.90
C SER A 173 -19.27 -16.79 18.21
N LYS A 174 -20.19 -17.10 19.13
CA LYS A 174 -21.26 -16.20 19.55
C LYS A 174 -20.73 -15.01 20.37
N VAL A 175 -19.57 -15.17 21.01
CA VAL A 175 -18.93 -14.15 21.85
C VAL A 175 -17.82 -13.42 21.10
N SER A 176 -16.97 -14.16 20.38
CA SER A 176 -15.81 -13.61 19.67
C SER A 176 -16.21 -12.65 18.54
N ILE A 177 -17.25 -12.99 17.76
CA ILE A 177 -17.69 -12.17 16.62
C ILE A 177 -18.16 -10.78 17.08
N PRO A 178 -19.08 -10.64 18.06
CA PRO A 178 -19.46 -9.34 18.62
C PRO A 178 -18.28 -8.53 19.15
N ILE A 179 -17.36 -9.14 19.90
CA ILE A 179 -16.18 -8.46 20.46
C ILE A 179 -15.30 -7.91 19.34
N MET A 180 -15.06 -8.70 18.29
CA MET A 180 -14.24 -8.26 17.16
C MET A 180 -14.92 -7.15 16.35
N LYS A 181 -16.25 -7.20 16.16
CA LYS A 181 -17.00 -6.10 15.53
C LYS A 181 -16.84 -4.82 16.34
N TYR A 182 -17.08 -4.91 17.64
CA TYR A 182 -16.91 -3.78 18.55
C TYR A 182 -15.50 -3.20 18.46
N PHE A 183 -14.47 -4.05 18.50
CA PHE A 183 -13.08 -3.61 18.38
C PHE A 183 -12.81 -2.85 17.09
N VAL A 184 -13.26 -3.38 15.95
CA VAL A 184 -13.07 -2.71 14.65
C VAL A 184 -13.81 -1.37 14.59
N GLU A 185 -15.06 -1.32 15.07
CA GLU A 185 -15.85 -0.08 15.15
C GLU A 185 -15.19 0.94 16.09
N TYR A 186 -14.67 0.48 17.24
CA TYR A 186 -13.94 1.29 18.21
C TYR A 186 -12.66 1.90 17.59
N LEU A 187 -11.86 1.10 16.88
CA LEU A 187 -10.69 1.59 16.15
C LEU A 187 -11.07 2.69 15.16
N CYS A 188 -12.10 2.48 14.34
CA CYS A 188 -12.52 3.45 13.34
C CYS A 188 -13.00 4.77 13.96
N LYS A 189 -13.64 4.69 15.13
CA LYS A 189 -14.20 5.85 15.84
C LYS A 189 -13.14 6.69 16.56
N HIS A 190 -12.09 6.06 17.08
CA HIS A 190 -11.15 6.71 18.01
C HIS A 190 -9.76 7.01 17.41
N CYS A 191 -9.49 6.58 16.18
CA CYS A 191 -8.26 6.91 15.45
C CYS A 191 -8.39 8.28 14.73
N ASN A 192 -8.24 9.37 15.47
CA ASN A 192 -8.65 10.71 14.99
C ASN A 192 -7.63 11.44 14.08
N ASN A 193 -6.47 10.84 13.78
CA ASN A 193 -5.44 11.46 12.92
C ASN A 193 -4.73 10.40 12.07
N LEU A 194 -5.49 9.70 11.23
CA LEU A 194 -4.89 8.71 10.34
C LEU A 194 -4.13 9.40 9.22
N THR A 195 -2.88 8.97 9.02
CA THR A 195 -2.03 9.33 7.87
C THR A 195 -2.00 8.23 6.83
N THR A 196 -2.26 6.97 7.22
CA THR A 196 -2.25 5.82 6.30
C THR A 196 -3.48 4.94 6.50
N LEU A 197 -4.09 4.51 5.39
CA LEU A 197 -5.22 3.59 5.37
C LEU A 197 -5.01 2.56 4.26
N ASP A 198 -5.03 1.28 4.60
CA ASP A 198 -4.86 0.18 3.66
C ASP A 198 -5.96 -0.87 3.81
N PHE A 199 -6.60 -1.19 2.69
CA PHE A 199 -7.51 -2.30 2.48
C PHE A 199 -6.82 -3.31 1.54
N PRO A 200 -5.96 -4.22 2.06
CA PRO A 200 -5.17 -5.18 1.27
C PRO A 200 -6.01 -6.35 0.74
N PHE A 201 -7.32 -6.17 0.68
CA PHE A 201 -8.28 -7.09 0.12
C PHE A 201 -9.53 -6.30 -0.22
N ALA A 202 -10.34 -6.91 -1.05
CA ALA A 202 -11.58 -6.29 -1.43
C ALA A 202 -12.61 -6.26 -0.30
N ILE A 203 -13.09 -5.06 -0.03
CA ILE A 203 -14.12 -4.80 0.98
C ILE A 203 -15.39 -5.58 0.62
N SER A 204 -15.86 -6.41 1.54
CA SER A 204 -17.09 -7.19 1.38
C SER A 204 -18.31 -6.26 1.37
N ASN A 205 -19.35 -6.61 0.62
CA ASN A 205 -20.63 -5.92 0.71
C ASN A 205 -21.46 -6.45 1.89
N ASP A 206 -21.02 -6.13 3.10
CA ASP A 206 -21.73 -6.45 4.33
C ASP A 206 -21.91 -5.21 5.23
N ASN A 207 -22.75 -5.37 6.25
CA ASN A 207 -23.08 -4.28 7.18
C ASN A 207 -21.86 -3.80 7.99
N LEU A 208 -20.84 -4.64 8.19
CA LEU A 208 -19.65 -4.25 8.95
C LEU A 208 -18.81 -3.30 8.11
N SER A 209 -18.55 -3.66 6.85
CA SER A 209 -17.84 -2.81 5.89
C SER A 209 -18.55 -1.47 5.66
N ASP A 210 -19.88 -1.49 5.52
CA ASP A 210 -20.67 -0.26 5.40
C ASP A 210 -20.58 0.63 6.64
N ASN A 211 -20.57 0.04 7.85
CA ASN A 211 -20.41 0.78 9.10
C ASN A 211 -19.00 1.38 9.21
N ILE A 212 -17.97 0.65 8.81
CA ILE A 212 -16.56 1.11 8.89
C ILE A 212 -16.35 2.34 8.04
N ILE A 213 -16.81 2.33 6.78
CA ILE A 213 -16.69 3.49 5.89
C ILE A 213 -17.37 4.71 6.53
N ASN A 214 -18.60 4.54 7.03
CA ASN A 214 -19.34 5.61 7.69
C ASN A 214 -18.64 6.12 8.97
N LEU A 215 -18.03 5.24 9.76
CA LEU A 215 -17.32 5.62 10.98
C LEU A 215 -16.04 6.40 10.69
N LEU A 216 -15.32 6.03 9.63
CA LEU A 216 -14.10 6.72 9.22
C LEU A 216 -14.41 8.11 8.64
N THR A 217 -15.52 8.27 7.93
CA THR A 217 -15.91 9.54 7.29
C THR A 217 -16.79 10.43 8.18
N PHE A 218 -17.15 9.98 9.38
CA PHE A 218 -17.94 10.77 10.31
C PHE A 218 -17.16 12.02 10.74
N SER A 219 -17.73 13.20 10.48
CA SER A 219 -17.19 14.47 10.97
C SER A 219 -17.66 14.73 12.40
N ASP A 220 -16.75 15.21 13.24
CA ASP A 220 -17.11 15.74 14.55
C ASP A 220 -17.89 17.07 14.43
N ASP A 221 -18.30 17.64 15.57
CA ASP A 221 -19.03 18.91 15.64
C ASP A 221 -18.27 20.09 15.01
N ASN A 222 -16.97 19.95 14.76
CA ASN A 222 -16.11 20.94 14.11
C ASN A 222 -15.91 20.66 12.60
N GLY A 223 -16.58 19.66 12.04
CA GLY A 223 -16.46 19.27 10.63
C GLY A 223 -15.21 18.43 10.32
N ILE A 224 -14.37 18.11 11.31
CA ILE A 224 -13.14 17.33 11.12
C ILE A 224 -13.50 15.85 11.19
N ASN A 225 -13.15 15.10 10.14
CA ASN A 225 -13.24 13.65 10.14
C ASN A 225 -11.86 13.00 10.39
N ASN A 226 -11.87 11.72 10.74
CA ASN A 226 -10.66 10.94 11.07
C ASN A 226 -9.66 10.79 9.90
N LEU A 227 -10.08 11.12 8.68
CA LEU A 227 -9.32 10.98 7.45
C LEU A 227 -8.78 12.31 6.91
N THR A 228 -9.04 13.43 7.59
CA THR A 228 -8.66 14.77 7.12
C THR A 228 -7.15 14.90 6.91
N ASN A 229 -6.35 14.19 7.73
CA ASN A 229 -4.90 14.17 7.68
C ASN A 229 -4.31 13.01 6.86
N LEU A 230 -5.14 12.26 6.13
CA LEU A 230 -4.70 11.09 5.38
C LEU A 230 -3.73 11.47 4.27
N LYS A 231 -2.61 10.75 4.19
CA LYS A 231 -1.53 10.94 3.19
C LYS A 231 -1.37 9.75 2.28
N GLU A 232 -1.67 8.55 2.75
CA GLU A 232 -1.52 7.31 1.99
C GLU A 232 -2.83 6.51 2.04
N LEU A 233 -3.34 6.16 0.86
CA LEU A 233 -4.51 5.29 0.71
C LEU A 233 -4.16 4.12 -0.21
N SER A 234 -4.46 2.91 0.23
CA SER A 234 -4.31 1.68 -0.55
C SER A 234 -5.61 0.90 -0.53
N CYS A 235 -6.14 0.58 -1.72
CA CYS A 235 -7.40 -0.14 -1.87
C CYS A 235 -7.26 -1.25 -2.91
N ILE A 236 -7.85 -2.41 -2.61
CA ILE A 236 -8.07 -3.50 -3.57
C ILE A 236 -9.58 -3.64 -3.80
N TYR A 237 -10.04 -3.77 -5.04
CA TYR A 237 -11.44 -4.02 -5.37
C TYR A 237 -11.74 -5.49 -5.73
N ASN A 238 -12.96 -5.97 -5.41
CA ASN A 238 -13.37 -7.33 -5.75
C ASN A 238 -14.16 -7.31 -7.06
N GLU A 239 -13.98 -8.36 -7.83
CA GLU A 239 -14.83 -8.71 -8.95
C GLU A 239 -15.77 -9.84 -8.53
N ASP A 240 -16.37 -9.81 -7.33
CA ASP A 240 -17.30 -10.89 -6.96
C ASP A 240 -18.58 -10.77 -7.79
N ILE A 241 -18.49 -11.36 -8.99
CA ILE A 241 -19.49 -11.64 -10.02
C ILE A 241 -20.59 -12.57 -9.47
N SER A 242 -20.54 -12.94 -8.19
CA SER A 242 -21.74 -13.41 -7.53
C SER A 242 -22.71 -12.24 -7.30
N ARG A 243 -23.41 -11.87 -8.39
CA ARG A 243 -24.72 -11.20 -8.43
C ARG A 243 -25.79 -11.89 -7.57
N LYS A 244 -25.42 -12.84 -6.70
CA LYS A 244 -26.28 -13.68 -5.89
C LYS A 244 -26.97 -12.91 -4.75
N LYS A 245 -26.59 -11.67 -4.48
CA LYS A 245 -27.32 -10.76 -3.59
C LYS A 245 -27.28 -9.37 -4.20
N GLY A 246 -28.39 -8.89 -4.77
CA GLY A 246 -28.51 -7.68 -5.61
C GLY A 246 -28.16 -6.33 -4.98
N LYS A 247 -27.28 -6.27 -3.97
CA LYS A 247 -26.72 -5.02 -3.44
C LYS A 247 -25.38 -4.79 -4.14
N LEU A 248 -25.25 -3.67 -4.86
CA LEU A 248 -23.97 -3.18 -5.35
C LEU A 248 -23.09 -2.79 -4.15
N PRO A 249 -21.77 -3.06 -4.17
CA PRO A 249 -20.87 -2.56 -3.14
C PRO A 249 -20.99 -1.04 -3.01
N LYS A 250 -20.84 -0.51 -1.79
CA LYS A 250 -20.65 0.93 -1.62
C LYS A 250 -19.36 1.31 -2.36
N ASP A 251 -19.48 2.35 -3.15
CA ASP A 251 -18.36 2.92 -3.87
C ASP A 251 -17.46 3.66 -2.86
N LEU A 252 -16.33 3.04 -2.51
CA LEU A 252 -15.42 3.55 -1.49
C LEU A 252 -14.89 4.93 -1.88
N TYR A 253 -14.42 5.10 -3.11
CA TYR A 253 -13.92 6.39 -3.58
C TYR A 253 -14.98 7.48 -3.51
N PHE A 254 -16.22 7.17 -3.88
CA PHE A 254 -17.33 8.10 -3.72
C PHE A 254 -17.54 8.50 -2.25
N ALA A 255 -17.55 7.52 -1.33
CA ALA A 255 -17.74 7.80 0.10
C ALA A 255 -16.57 8.60 0.73
N LEU A 256 -15.36 8.43 0.21
CA LEU A 256 -14.15 9.08 0.71
C LEU A 256 -13.88 10.46 0.09
N SER A 257 -14.50 10.79 -1.04
CA SER A 257 -14.18 11.99 -1.85
C SER A 257 -14.37 13.30 -1.11
N ASP A 258 -15.38 13.40 -0.26
CA ASP A 258 -15.66 14.63 0.49
C ASP A 258 -14.73 14.80 1.71
N SER A 259 -14.10 13.71 2.14
CA SER A 259 -13.28 13.65 3.35
C SER A 259 -11.78 13.78 3.09
N ILE A 260 -11.32 13.36 1.91
CA ILE A 260 -9.90 13.22 1.58
C ILE A 260 -9.57 14.00 0.31
N CYS A 261 -8.78 15.07 0.45
CA CYS A 261 -8.32 15.89 -0.67
C CYS A 261 -6.82 16.19 -0.67
N ASN A 262 -6.03 15.60 0.23
CA ASN A 262 -4.61 15.92 0.43
C ASN A 262 -3.71 14.66 0.51
N LEU A 263 -4.01 13.64 -0.31
CA LEU A 263 -3.16 12.46 -0.42
C LEU A 263 -1.82 12.78 -1.07
N ASN A 264 -0.77 12.11 -0.59
CA ASN A 264 0.54 12.04 -1.23
C ASN A 264 0.66 10.77 -2.09
N LEU A 265 0.08 9.65 -1.62
CA LEU A 265 0.14 8.34 -2.25
C LEU A 265 -1.25 7.72 -2.38
N LEU A 266 -1.58 7.29 -3.60
CA LEU A 266 -2.75 6.49 -3.89
C LEU A 266 -2.31 5.16 -4.53
N CYS A 267 -2.67 4.04 -3.91
CA CYS A 267 -2.57 2.71 -4.49
C CYS A 267 -3.97 2.17 -4.78
N ASN A 268 -4.24 1.83 -6.03
CA ASN A 268 -5.45 1.09 -6.41
C ASN A 268 -5.07 -0.20 -7.12
N GLU A 269 -5.59 -1.31 -6.63
CA GLU A 269 -5.53 -2.59 -7.30
C GLU A 269 -6.92 -3.00 -7.76
N ARG A 270 -7.03 -3.37 -9.04
CA ARG A 270 -8.26 -3.77 -9.72
C ARG A 270 -9.24 -2.63 -9.98
N ILE A 271 -9.92 -2.67 -11.13
CA ILE A 271 -11.13 -1.88 -11.39
C ILE A 271 -12.19 -2.79 -11.99
N GLY A 272 -13.28 -3.03 -11.27
CA GLY A 272 -14.31 -4.00 -11.64
C GLY A 272 -15.47 -3.41 -12.45
N SER A 273 -15.62 -2.08 -12.50
CA SER A 273 -16.71 -1.45 -13.24
C SER A 273 -16.42 -0.03 -13.70
N SER A 274 -17.21 0.45 -14.68
CA SER A 274 -17.16 1.85 -15.12
C SER A 274 -17.54 2.82 -14.02
N ARG A 275 -18.43 2.43 -13.09
CA ARG A 275 -18.79 3.25 -11.93
C ARG A 275 -17.57 3.48 -11.03
N GLU A 276 -16.85 2.41 -10.69
CA GLU A 276 -15.63 2.49 -9.89
C GLU A 276 -14.54 3.32 -10.59
N ALA A 277 -14.35 3.12 -11.89
CA ALA A 277 -13.42 3.91 -12.69
C ALA A 277 -13.73 5.41 -12.62
N ASN A 278 -15.01 5.78 -12.75
CA ASN A 278 -15.45 7.18 -12.66
C ASN A 278 -15.27 7.75 -11.25
N SER A 279 -15.53 6.96 -10.20
CA SER A 279 -15.35 7.43 -8.82
C SER A 279 -13.88 7.57 -8.45
N LEU A 280 -13.02 6.64 -8.87
CA LEU A 280 -11.57 6.77 -8.73
C LEU A 280 -11.04 7.99 -9.51
N SER A 281 -11.51 8.19 -10.74
CA SER A 281 -11.16 9.34 -11.57
C SER A 281 -11.52 10.68 -10.91
N LYS A 282 -12.74 10.80 -10.37
CA LYS A 282 -13.16 11.96 -9.58
C LYS A 282 -12.32 12.13 -8.31
N PHE A 283 -12.02 11.03 -7.62
CA PHE A 283 -11.24 11.04 -6.40
C PHE A 283 -9.79 11.49 -6.64
N ILE A 284 -9.15 11.05 -7.73
CA ILE A 284 -7.84 11.57 -8.16
C ILE A 284 -7.93 13.06 -8.44
N SER A 285 -8.96 13.48 -9.18
CA SER A 285 -9.15 14.86 -9.59
C SER A 285 -9.39 15.81 -8.41
N SER A 286 -9.94 15.32 -7.29
CA SER A 286 -10.19 16.13 -6.10
C SER A 286 -8.96 16.33 -5.20
N GLN A 287 -7.85 15.63 -5.47
CA GLN A 287 -6.63 15.77 -4.68
C GLN A 287 -5.91 17.08 -5.00
N LYS A 288 -5.29 17.69 -4.00
CA LYS A 288 -4.54 18.95 -4.14
C LYS A 288 -3.05 18.76 -4.37
N ASN A 289 -2.48 17.63 -3.97
CA ASN A 289 -1.02 17.41 -3.97
C ASN A 289 -0.65 15.94 -4.14
N LEU A 290 -1.33 15.23 -5.04
CA LEU A 290 -1.06 13.81 -5.26
C LEU A 290 0.30 13.63 -5.95
N LYS A 291 1.28 13.05 -5.25
CA LYS A 291 2.66 12.91 -5.74
C LYS A 291 2.95 11.54 -6.34
N HIS A 292 2.26 10.50 -5.87
CA HIS A 292 2.52 9.13 -6.26
C HIS A 292 1.21 8.39 -6.50
N VAL A 293 1.07 7.84 -7.69
CA VAL A 293 -0.01 6.93 -8.06
C VAL A 293 0.54 5.56 -8.40
N LYS A 294 -0.01 4.55 -7.74
CA LYS A 294 0.21 3.14 -8.05
C LYS A 294 -1.08 2.50 -8.53
N LEU A 295 -1.08 1.99 -9.75
CA LEU A 295 -2.22 1.29 -10.33
C LEU A 295 -1.79 -0.11 -10.72
N SER A 296 -2.53 -1.12 -10.30
CA SER A 296 -2.25 -2.49 -10.70
C SER A 296 -3.48 -3.32 -10.96
N GLU A 297 -3.32 -4.35 -11.79
CA GLU A 297 -4.37 -5.31 -12.11
C GLU A 297 -3.99 -6.73 -11.70
N ASN A 298 -4.98 -7.62 -11.69
CA ASN A 298 -4.70 -9.04 -11.48
C ASN A 298 -3.99 -9.65 -12.70
N LYS A 299 -2.84 -10.31 -12.48
CA LYS A 299 -2.03 -11.00 -13.50
C LYS A 299 -2.85 -11.86 -14.47
N MET A 300 -3.90 -12.55 -14.02
CA MET A 300 -4.68 -13.43 -14.90
C MET A 300 -5.73 -12.66 -15.71
N ILE A 301 -6.13 -11.47 -15.31
CA ILE A 301 -7.27 -10.76 -15.92
C ILE A 301 -6.78 -9.72 -16.94
N SER A 302 -5.60 -9.14 -16.68
CA SER A 302 -4.96 -8.14 -17.55
C SER A 302 -4.78 -8.60 -19.00
N TYR A 303 -4.68 -9.90 -19.26
CA TYR A 303 -4.45 -10.45 -20.60
C TYR A 303 -5.74 -10.71 -21.41
N TYR A 304 -6.93 -10.71 -20.79
CA TYR A 304 -8.13 -11.26 -21.42
C TYR A 304 -9.37 -10.35 -21.46
N SER A 305 -9.34 -9.14 -20.87
CA SER A 305 -10.54 -8.31 -20.78
C SER A 305 -10.39 -6.93 -21.42
N ASP A 306 -10.99 -6.77 -22.60
CA ASP A 306 -11.13 -5.49 -23.29
C ASP A 306 -11.90 -4.43 -22.47
N ALA A 307 -12.83 -4.87 -21.62
CA ALA A 307 -13.62 -3.98 -20.77
C ALA A 307 -12.73 -3.22 -19.76
N ILE A 308 -11.64 -3.85 -19.31
CA ILE A 308 -10.70 -3.27 -18.35
C ILE A 308 -9.93 -2.11 -18.98
N CYS A 309 -9.58 -2.20 -20.26
CA CYS A 309 -8.93 -1.10 -20.98
C CYS A 309 -9.79 0.18 -20.94
N GLY A 310 -11.12 0.04 -21.09
CA GLY A 310 -12.06 1.16 -21.00
C GLY A 310 -12.06 1.84 -19.62
N TYR A 311 -11.88 1.07 -18.55
CA TYR A 311 -11.83 1.62 -17.19
C TYR A 311 -10.53 2.39 -16.93
N TYR A 312 -9.39 1.86 -17.36
CA TYR A 312 -8.11 2.56 -17.19
C TYR A 312 -8.02 3.82 -18.05
N ASN A 313 -8.66 3.88 -19.23
CA ASN A 313 -8.76 5.13 -20.00
C ASN A 313 -9.40 6.27 -19.19
N ILE A 314 -10.47 5.98 -18.44
CA ILE A 314 -11.13 6.96 -17.57
C ILE A 314 -10.19 7.45 -16.45
N VAL A 315 -9.39 6.53 -15.88
CA VAL A 315 -8.44 6.86 -14.81
C VAL A 315 -7.24 7.63 -15.35
N PHE A 316 -6.65 7.23 -16.47
CA PHE A 316 -5.53 7.93 -17.11
C PHE A 316 -5.89 9.37 -17.48
N ASN A 317 -7.11 9.61 -17.98
CA ASN A 317 -7.61 10.97 -18.21
C ASN A 317 -7.49 11.85 -16.97
N SER A 318 -7.87 11.33 -15.80
CA SER A 318 -7.85 12.10 -14.55
C SER A 318 -6.44 12.41 -14.02
N LEU A 319 -5.42 11.62 -14.38
CA LEU A 319 -4.06 11.86 -13.88
C LEU A 319 -3.54 13.25 -14.30
N SER A 320 -3.96 13.75 -15.46
CA SER A 320 -3.56 15.07 -15.97
C SER A 320 -3.96 16.23 -15.04
N THR A 321 -5.00 16.05 -14.22
CA THR A 321 -5.42 17.03 -13.20
C THR A 321 -4.35 17.23 -12.11
N GLN A 322 -3.44 16.26 -11.97
CA GLN A 322 -2.31 16.27 -11.02
C GLN A 322 -0.97 16.50 -11.74
N SER A 323 -0.98 17.03 -12.97
CA SER A 323 0.23 17.19 -13.79
C SER A 323 1.34 18.03 -13.13
N GLU A 324 0.97 18.98 -12.26
CA GLU A 324 1.92 19.81 -11.53
C GLU A 324 2.56 19.10 -10.33
N SER A 325 1.79 18.25 -9.62
CA SER A 325 2.17 17.63 -8.34
C SER A 325 2.70 16.20 -8.47
N LEU A 326 2.25 15.47 -9.48
CA LEU A 326 2.55 14.06 -9.68
C LEU A 326 4.01 13.86 -10.12
N GLN A 327 4.72 12.98 -9.43
CA GLN A 327 6.15 12.72 -9.64
C GLN A 327 6.46 11.23 -9.85
N VAL A 328 5.62 10.33 -9.32
CA VAL A 328 5.85 8.89 -9.36
C VAL A 328 4.63 8.16 -9.92
N LEU A 329 4.88 7.34 -10.94
CA LEU A 329 3.93 6.39 -11.50
C LEU A 329 4.46 4.96 -11.32
N ASP A 330 3.67 4.12 -10.67
CA ASP A 330 3.95 2.68 -10.50
C ASP A 330 2.80 1.86 -11.10
N PHE A 331 3.03 1.27 -12.26
CA PHE A 331 2.05 0.45 -12.96
C PHE A 331 2.43 -1.04 -12.90
N GLY A 332 1.46 -1.87 -12.54
CA GLY A 332 1.64 -3.32 -12.46
C GLY A 332 0.53 -4.08 -13.18
N TYR A 333 0.89 -5.00 -14.08
CA TYR A 333 -0.06 -5.83 -14.83
C TYR A 333 -1.11 -5.02 -15.61
N LEU A 334 -0.80 -3.78 -16.01
CA LEU A 334 -1.72 -2.97 -16.81
C LEU A 334 -1.57 -3.24 -18.30
N THR A 335 -2.67 -3.15 -19.04
CA THR A 335 -2.68 -3.24 -20.50
C THR A 335 -3.01 -1.91 -21.16
N PHE A 336 -2.19 -1.52 -22.13
CA PHE A 336 -2.35 -0.30 -22.91
C PHE A 336 -2.84 -0.54 -24.35
N HIS A 337 -3.19 -1.79 -24.70
CA HIS A 337 -3.55 -2.23 -26.05
C HIS A 337 -4.75 -1.48 -26.68
N LYS A 338 -5.55 -0.76 -25.88
CA LYS A 338 -6.69 0.05 -26.34
C LYS A 338 -6.75 1.41 -25.65
N ILE A 339 -5.58 2.02 -25.43
CA ILE A 339 -5.54 3.37 -24.88
C ILE A 339 -6.24 4.34 -25.83
N SER A 340 -7.16 5.15 -25.30
CA SER A 340 -7.83 6.17 -26.12
C SER A 340 -6.87 7.33 -26.42
N ARG A 341 -7.12 8.06 -27.51
CA ARG A 341 -6.33 9.27 -27.83
C ARG A 341 -6.37 10.29 -26.69
N GLU A 342 -7.52 10.45 -26.05
CA GLU A 342 -7.71 11.34 -24.89
C GLU A 342 -6.84 10.92 -23.69
N ALA A 343 -6.82 9.62 -23.39
CA ALA A 343 -6.02 9.06 -22.31
C ALA A 343 -4.52 9.21 -22.58
N LEU A 344 -4.10 8.94 -23.82
CA LEU A 344 -2.72 9.15 -24.25
C LEU A 344 -2.32 10.62 -24.13
N ASN A 345 -3.15 11.54 -24.64
CA ASN A 345 -2.89 12.97 -24.54
C ASN A 345 -2.77 13.42 -23.07
N SER A 346 -3.61 12.87 -22.19
CA SER A 346 -3.57 13.15 -20.75
C SER A 346 -2.28 12.65 -20.10
N LEU A 347 -1.78 11.48 -20.48
CA LEU A 347 -0.48 10.98 -20.03
C LEU A 347 0.68 11.86 -20.52
N CYS A 348 0.63 12.36 -21.76
CA CYS A 348 1.65 13.27 -22.31
C CYS A 348 1.73 14.63 -21.58
N LEU A 349 0.68 15.03 -20.84
CA LEU A 349 0.70 16.25 -20.02
C LEU A 349 1.49 16.07 -18.72
N LEU A 350 1.83 14.84 -18.31
CA LEU A 350 2.52 14.53 -17.06
C LEU A 350 4.04 14.77 -17.19
N LYS A 351 4.45 16.03 -17.33
CA LYS A 351 5.85 16.42 -17.58
C LYS A 351 6.75 16.34 -16.35
N ASN A 352 6.18 16.34 -15.14
CA ASN A 352 6.91 16.35 -13.87
C ASN A 352 7.19 14.95 -13.30
N ILE A 353 6.89 13.88 -14.05
CA ILE A 353 7.18 12.52 -13.64
C ILE A 353 8.69 12.31 -13.62
N LYS A 354 9.20 11.95 -12.43
CA LYS A 354 10.61 11.63 -12.17
C LYS A 354 10.85 10.13 -12.07
N VAL A 355 9.86 9.39 -11.60
CA VAL A 355 9.97 7.95 -11.37
C VAL A 355 8.85 7.24 -12.12
N LEU A 356 9.24 6.34 -13.02
CA LEU A 356 8.30 5.43 -13.69
C LEU A 356 8.69 3.99 -13.40
N LYS A 357 7.74 3.21 -12.89
CA LYS A 357 7.88 1.77 -12.67
C LYS A 357 6.82 1.04 -13.47
N LEU A 358 7.24 0.09 -14.29
CA LEU A 358 6.37 -0.75 -15.11
C LEU A 358 6.67 -2.21 -14.78
N ARG A 359 5.67 -2.95 -14.28
CA ARG A 359 5.79 -4.38 -13.95
C ARG A 359 4.78 -5.18 -14.75
N ASN A 360 5.23 -6.03 -15.68
CA ASN A 360 4.42 -6.90 -16.52
C ASN A 360 3.30 -6.13 -17.24
N CYS A 361 3.63 -4.96 -17.79
CA CYS A 361 2.68 -4.12 -18.50
C CYS A 361 2.72 -4.40 -20.00
N THR A 362 1.56 -4.54 -20.64
CA THR A 362 1.50 -4.69 -22.10
C THR A 362 1.41 -3.31 -22.77
N ILE A 363 2.49 -2.92 -23.44
CA ILE A 363 2.67 -1.60 -24.07
C ILE A 363 2.37 -1.69 -25.58
N ASP A 364 1.74 -0.64 -26.13
CA ASP A 364 1.45 -0.48 -27.57
C ASP A 364 2.28 0.67 -28.19
N ASN A 365 2.44 0.68 -29.52
CA ASN A 365 3.34 1.58 -30.27
C ASN A 365 2.97 3.05 -30.09
N TYR A 366 1.69 3.32 -29.83
CA TYR A 366 1.18 4.68 -29.66
C TYR A 366 1.74 5.38 -28.41
N LEU A 367 2.32 4.64 -27.46
CA LEU A 367 2.92 5.21 -26.25
C LEU A 367 4.28 5.88 -26.48
N ASN A 368 4.86 5.79 -27.68
CA ASN A 368 6.10 6.51 -28.00
C ASN A 368 5.96 8.03 -27.80
N ALA A 369 4.80 8.59 -28.13
CA ALA A 369 4.50 10.00 -27.88
C ALA A 369 4.51 10.35 -26.37
N TRP A 370 4.13 9.41 -25.51
CA TRP A 370 4.23 9.59 -24.07
C TRP A 370 5.69 9.51 -23.61
N ALA A 371 6.44 8.51 -24.07
CA ALA A 371 7.88 8.38 -23.79
C ALA A 371 8.67 9.64 -24.19
N GLU A 372 8.34 10.25 -25.32
CA GLU A 372 8.96 11.49 -25.81
C GLU A 372 8.91 12.63 -24.80
N ASN A 373 7.79 12.74 -24.07
CA ASN A 373 7.51 13.83 -23.13
C ASN A 373 8.05 13.60 -21.72
N LEU A 374 8.57 12.41 -21.42
CA LEU A 374 9.08 12.07 -20.09
C LEU A 374 10.56 12.46 -19.93
N LYS A 375 10.90 12.97 -18.74
CA LYS A 375 12.27 13.29 -18.30
C LYS A 375 12.53 12.63 -16.95
N LEU A 376 12.79 11.32 -16.98
CA LEU A 376 12.85 10.49 -15.79
C LEU A 376 14.21 10.58 -15.11
N GLU A 377 14.20 10.50 -13.78
CA GLU A 377 15.37 10.28 -12.92
C GLU A 377 15.55 8.78 -12.63
N VAL A 378 14.44 8.06 -12.46
CA VAL A 378 14.41 6.63 -12.18
C VAL A 378 13.44 5.92 -13.11
N PHE A 379 13.94 4.89 -13.79
CA PHE A 379 13.11 4.00 -14.59
C PHE A 379 13.32 2.55 -14.17
N GLU A 380 12.24 1.87 -13.82
CA GLU A 380 12.27 0.44 -13.48
C GLU A 380 11.26 -0.33 -14.33
N PHE A 381 11.77 -1.31 -15.07
CA PHE A 381 11.02 -2.15 -15.97
C PHE A 381 11.23 -3.63 -15.61
N TYR A 382 10.13 -4.33 -15.35
CA TYR A 382 10.12 -5.74 -15.03
C TYR A 382 9.09 -6.42 -15.92
N ASP A 383 9.49 -7.35 -16.77
CA ASP A 383 8.56 -8.12 -17.59
C ASP A 383 9.06 -9.57 -17.77
N TYR A 384 8.20 -10.48 -18.18
CA TYR A 384 8.62 -11.81 -18.58
C TYR A 384 9.08 -11.82 -20.05
N ASN A 385 8.43 -11.04 -20.93
CA ASN A 385 8.72 -11.04 -22.36
C ASN A 385 8.62 -9.61 -22.95
N ILE A 386 9.54 -9.22 -23.83
CA ILE A 386 9.51 -7.93 -24.53
C ILE A 386 9.02 -8.11 -25.97
N SER A 387 7.84 -7.58 -26.28
CA SER A 387 7.37 -7.47 -27.67
C SER A 387 8.18 -6.43 -28.47
N TYR A 388 8.20 -6.53 -29.80
CA TYR A 388 8.87 -5.52 -30.66
C TYR A 388 8.40 -4.08 -30.37
N THR A 389 7.09 -3.90 -30.21
CA THR A 389 6.47 -2.63 -29.88
C THR A 389 7.00 -2.01 -28.60
N LEU A 390 7.15 -2.83 -27.56
CA LEU A 390 7.72 -2.44 -26.29
C LEU A 390 9.19 -1.98 -26.43
N LYS A 391 9.97 -2.59 -27.34
CA LYS A 391 11.37 -2.14 -27.60
C LYS A 391 11.42 -0.67 -28.04
N THR A 392 10.55 -0.28 -28.98
CA THR A 392 10.56 1.10 -29.51
C THR A 392 10.24 2.13 -28.42
N PHE A 393 9.29 1.80 -27.54
CA PHE A 393 8.95 2.60 -26.38
C PHE A 393 10.12 2.76 -25.40
N LEU A 394 10.80 1.65 -25.06
CA LEU A 394 11.93 1.67 -24.14
C LEU A 394 13.11 2.49 -24.70
N ILE A 395 13.45 2.32 -25.98
CA ILE A 395 14.50 3.11 -26.66
C ILE A 395 14.15 4.59 -26.63
N GLN A 396 12.90 4.95 -26.96
CA GLN A 396 12.46 6.34 -26.97
C GLN A 396 12.52 6.96 -25.58
N LEU A 397 12.13 6.22 -24.54
CA LEU A 397 12.16 6.67 -23.15
C LEU A 397 13.60 6.91 -22.66
N ILE A 398 14.52 6.00 -22.99
CA ILE A 398 15.95 6.13 -22.68
C ILE A 398 16.51 7.41 -23.33
N ARG A 399 16.21 7.63 -24.62
CA ARG A 399 16.65 8.83 -25.35
C ARG A 399 16.08 10.11 -24.74
N SER A 400 14.78 10.12 -24.46
CA SER A 400 14.12 11.27 -23.88
C SER A 400 14.64 11.61 -22.49
N SER A 401 15.00 10.61 -21.68
CA SER A 401 15.51 10.80 -20.31
C SER A 401 17.04 10.82 -20.22
N SER A 402 17.75 10.90 -21.35
CA SER A 402 19.21 10.76 -21.46
C SER A 402 20.02 11.59 -20.45
N ASN A 403 19.61 12.85 -20.24
CA ASN A 403 20.31 13.79 -19.37
C ASN A 403 19.87 13.75 -17.90
N THR A 404 18.78 13.04 -17.58
CA THR A 404 18.17 13.05 -16.23
C THR A 404 18.22 11.70 -15.55
N LEU A 405 18.32 10.60 -16.31
CA LEU A 405 18.19 9.26 -15.79
C LEU A 405 19.44 8.83 -15.03
N THR A 406 19.30 8.63 -13.71
CA THR A 406 20.38 8.21 -12.80
C THR A 406 20.24 6.76 -12.37
N LYS A 407 19.04 6.18 -12.45
CA LYS A 407 18.77 4.77 -12.16
C LYS A 407 17.94 4.11 -13.25
N LEU A 408 18.47 3.02 -13.80
CA LEU A 408 17.82 2.19 -14.80
C LEU A 408 17.83 0.74 -14.33
N ILE A 409 16.65 0.13 -14.25
CA ILE A 409 16.48 -1.31 -13.99
C ILE A 409 15.67 -1.91 -15.14
N LEU A 410 16.25 -2.88 -15.83
CA LEU A 410 15.61 -3.67 -16.87
C LEU A 410 15.72 -5.16 -16.47
N LYS A 411 14.60 -5.82 -16.17
CA LYS A 411 14.54 -7.26 -15.89
C LYS A 411 13.54 -7.94 -16.80
N TYR A 412 14.04 -8.80 -17.69
CA TYR A 412 13.25 -9.64 -18.59
C TYR A 412 13.97 -10.93 -18.96
N VAL A 413 13.22 -11.95 -19.41
CA VAL A 413 13.72 -13.35 -19.53
C VAL A 413 14.36 -13.65 -20.90
N GLU A 414 13.93 -12.99 -21.98
CA GLU A 414 14.38 -13.37 -23.33
C GLU A 414 15.80 -12.90 -23.69
N ASP A 415 16.48 -13.71 -24.54
CA ASP A 415 17.72 -13.44 -25.28
C ASP A 415 17.54 -12.34 -26.35
N ILE A 416 16.97 -11.21 -25.96
CA ILE A 416 16.69 -10.11 -26.88
C ILE A 416 17.95 -9.29 -27.11
N ASP A 417 18.40 -9.36 -28.36
CA ASP A 417 18.86 -8.28 -29.23
C ASP A 417 19.32 -7.03 -28.45
N ASP A 418 20.65 -6.84 -28.40
CA ASP A 418 21.37 -5.83 -27.63
C ASP A 418 20.89 -4.38 -27.88
N GLN A 419 20.00 -4.08 -28.83
CA GLN A 419 19.57 -2.73 -29.22
C GLN A 419 19.16 -1.81 -28.08
N ILE A 420 18.41 -2.31 -27.08
CA ILE A 420 18.02 -1.49 -25.92
C ILE A 420 19.25 -1.17 -25.06
N VAL A 421 20.06 -2.20 -24.77
CA VAL A 421 21.28 -2.05 -23.95
C VAL A 421 22.34 -1.22 -24.68
N GLN A 422 22.39 -1.27 -26.02
CA GLN A 422 23.23 -0.43 -26.88
C GLN A 422 22.91 1.05 -26.72
N GLN A 423 21.69 1.43 -26.32
CA GLN A 423 21.37 2.82 -26.05
C GLN A 423 22.04 3.34 -24.78
N VAL A 424 22.43 2.47 -23.85
CA VAL A 424 23.01 2.87 -22.56
C VAL A 424 24.31 3.66 -22.74
N PRO A 425 25.38 3.12 -23.37
CA PRO A 425 26.62 3.89 -23.55
C PRO A 425 26.49 5.05 -24.53
N LEU A 426 25.43 5.09 -25.34
CA LEU A 426 25.18 6.16 -26.32
C LEU A 426 24.50 7.39 -25.71
N TYR A 427 23.69 7.20 -24.67
CA TYR A 427 22.83 8.28 -24.15
C TYR A 427 22.94 8.49 -22.64
N LEU A 428 23.22 7.44 -21.85
CA LEU A 428 23.07 7.46 -20.38
C LEU A 428 24.41 7.71 -19.66
N HIS A 429 25.03 8.86 -19.94
CA HIS A 429 26.37 9.19 -19.43
C HIS A 429 26.38 9.47 -17.91
N SER A 430 25.27 9.94 -17.36
CA SER A 430 25.06 10.25 -15.92
C SER A 430 24.38 9.13 -15.14
N ILE A 431 24.37 7.90 -15.67
CA ILE A 431 23.77 6.76 -14.97
C ILE A 431 24.65 6.38 -13.76
N ILE A 432 24.02 6.21 -12.60
CA ILE A 432 24.67 5.83 -11.34
C ILE A 432 24.39 4.36 -11.00
N HIS A 433 23.16 3.90 -11.25
CA HIS A 433 22.68 2.56 -10.95
C HIS A 433 22.10 1.92 -12.21
N LEU A 434 22.71 0.83 -12.66
CA LEU A 434 22.32 0.09 -13.85
C LEU A 434 22.08 -1.39 -13.52
N GLU A 435 20.86 -1.87 -13.75
CA GLU A 435 20.54 -3.30 -13.79
C GLU A 435 20.02 -3.64 -15.19
N ILE A 436 20.66 -4.56 -15.87
CA ILE A 436 20.29 -5.05 -17.21
C ILE A 436 20.30 -6.58 -17.21
N PRO A 437 19.53 -7.26 -18.07
CA PRO A 437 19.39 -8.71 -17.96
C PRO A 437 20.63 -9.46 -18.42
N LYS A 438 21.07 -9.23 -19.67
CA LYS A 438 22.22 -9.87 -20.31
C LYS A 438 23.04 -8.82 -21.07
N VAL A 439 24.36 -8.92 -21.05
CA VAL A 439 25.28 -8.00 -21.76
C VAL A 439 26.47 -8.75 -22.34
N CYS A 440 26.88 -8.38 -23.56
CA CYS A 440 28.10 -8.90 -24.18
C CYS A 440 29.34 -8.10 -23.74
N PRO A 441 30.55 -8.71 -23.75
CA PRO A 441 31.74 -8.07 -23.19
C PRO A 441 32.12 -6.75 -23.89
N ASP A 442 32.02 -6.65 -25.21
CA ASP A 442 32.31 -5.42 -25.95
C ASP A 442 31.39 -4.25 -25.53
N LEU A 443 30.10 -4.54 -25.32
CA LEU A 443 29.13 -3.54 -24.89
C LEU A 443 29.35 -3.13 -23.44
N LEU A 444 29.80 -4.06 -22.60
CA LEU A 444 30.17 -3.79 -21.22
C LEU A 444 31.36 -2.81 -21.14
N THR A 445 32.39 -3.00 -21.99
CA THR A 445 33.51 -2.05 -22.10
C THR A 445 33.00 -0.66 -22.47
N ASN A 446 32.14 -0.54 -23.49
CA ASN A 446 31.56 0.74 -23.89
C ASN A 446 30.75 1.40 -22.76
N ILE A 447 30.04 0.61 -21.94
CA ILE A 447 29.32 1.13 -20.76
C ILE A 447 30.31 1.72 -19.76
N PHE A 448 31.39 1.02 -19.43
CA PHE A 448 32.40 1.55 -18.50
C PHE A 448 33.11 2.81 -19.02
N GLU A 449 33.34 2.90 -20.33
CA GLU A 449 33.96 4.07 -20.95
C GLU A 449 33.01 5.28 -20.99
N SER A 450 31.74 5.08 -21.34
CA SER A 450 30.77 6.19 -21.52
C SER A 450 30.08 6.62 -20.22
N CYS A 451 29.78 5.69 -19.31
CA CYS A 451 28.97 5.94 -18.11
C CYS A 451 29.86 6.31 -16.92
N THR A 452 30.44 7.52 -16.96
CA THR A 452 31.48 7.95 -15.99
C THR A 452 31.02 8.08 -14.54
N GLU A 453 29.70 8.15 -14.28
CA GLU A 453 29.11 8.24 -12.93
C GLU A 453 28.63 6.89 -12.39
N LEU A 454 28.85 5.78 -13.10
CA LEU A 454 28.34 4.46 -12.75
C LEU A 454 28.98 3.93 -11.45
N ILE A 455 28.16 3.67 -10.44
CA ILE A 455 28.58 3.12 -9.14
C ILE A 455 28.11 1.68 -8.95
N TYR A 456 26.94 1.34 -9.50
CA TYR A 456 26.36 0.01 -9.38
C TYR A 456 25.96 -0.56 -10.73
N LEU A 457 26.49 -1.74 -11.04
CA LEU A 457 26.14 -2.52 -12.22
C LEU A 457 25.72 -3.94 -11.81
N SER A 458 24.58 -4.40 -12.32
CA SER A 458 24.18 -5.81 -12.28
C SER A 458 23.78 -6.26 -13.67
N ALA A 459 24.45 -7.28 -14.20
CA ALA A 459 24.15 -7.88 -15.48
C ALA A 459 24.52 -9.36 -15.49
N THR A 460 23.77 -10.17 -16.24
CA THR A 460 24.23 -11.52 -16.63
C THR A 460 25.16 -11.37 -17.82
N LEU A 461 26.25 -12.11 -17.82
CA LEU A 461 27.21 -12.08 -18.91
C LEU A 461 26.78 -13.02 -20.04
N SER A 462 26.93 -12.58 -21.29
CA SER A 462 26.68 -13.44 -22.44
C SER A 462 27.86 -14.37 -22.70
N ASP A 463 27.58 -15.68 -22.82
CA ASP A 463 28.57 -16.70 -23.18
C ASP A 463 28.80 -16.80 -24.71
N ASP A 464 28.06 -16.03 -25.51
CA ASP A 464 27.98 -16.20 -26.96
C ASP A 464 29.19 -15.60 -27.73
N LYS A 465 30.11 -14.89 -27.06
CA LYS A 465 31.34 -14.32 -27.66
C LYS A 465 32.59 -14.52 -26.78
N PRO A 466 33.77 -14.80 -27.37
CA PRO A 466 35.00 -15.03 -26.62
C PRO A 466 35.50 -13.76 -25.91
N TRP A 467 35.88 -13.92 -24.64
CA TRP A 467 36.36 -12.88 -23.71
C TRP A 467 37.78 -12.36 -23.98
N GLU A 468 38.35 -12.67 -25.14
CA GLU A 468 39.77 -12.38 -25.43
C GLU A 468 40.08 -10.87 -25.43
N ASN A 469 39.08 -10.02 -25.71
CA ASN A 469 39.21 -8.56 -25.70
C ASN A 469 39.14 -7.91 -24.30
N CYS A 470 38.76 -8.65 -23.26
CA CYS A 470 38.58 -8.10 -21.90
C CYS A 470 39.83 -8.19 -21.02
N ARG A 471 40.98 -8.62 -21.56
CA ARG A 471 42.24 -8.75 -20.79
C ARG A 471 42.81 -7.43 -20.26
N ASN A 472 42.29 -6.29 -20.72
CA ASN A 472 42.78 -4.94 -20.37
C ASN A 472 41.73 -4.07 -19.64
N LEU A 473 40.60 -4.65 -19.20
CA LEU A 473 39.58 -3.94 -18.41
C LEU A 473 40.02 -3.68 -16.97
#